data_AF-A0A558NS54-F1
#
_entry.id   AF-A0A558NS54-F1
#
_cell.length_a   1.000
_cell.length_b   1.000
_cell.length_c   1.000
_cell.angle_alpha   90.00
_cell.angle_beta   90.00
_cell.angle_gamma   90.00
#
_symmetry.space_group_name_H-M   'P 1'
#
loop_
_entity.id
_entity.type
_entity.pdbx_description
1 polymer ?
#
loop_
_entity_poly.entity_id
_entity_poly.type
_entity_poly.pdbx_seq_one_letter_code
_entity_poly.pdbx_strand_id
1 'polypeptide(L)'
;MSTENFRWSSYDASPAHQALQGFLVLDVQHSATQAEELITGIRRYTTGNIKEFSGCGNGYEFECNAEGFLLDCLYPGDNLTPVTLPFPLVLTALEEWAAYCRQ
;
A
#
# COMPACT_ATOMS: atom_id res chain seq x y z
N MET A 1 15.88 -11.68 -4.83
CA MET A 1 14.99 -12.41 -3.90
C MET A 1 13.58 -12.35 -4.47
N SER A 2 12.75 -13.39 -4.37
CA SER A 2 11.36 -13.28 -4.80
C SER A 2 10.59 -12.38 -3.83
N THR A 3 10.11 -11.23 -4.32
CA THR A 3 9.28 -10.26 -3.59
C THR A 3 7.97 -10.85 -3.07
N GLU A 4 7.53 -11.94 -3.67
CA GLU A 4 6.28 -12.66 -3.40
C GLU A 4 6.14 -13.12 -1.92
N ASN A 5 7.25 -13.19 -1.18
CA ASN A 5 7.27 -13.66 0.20
C ASN A 5 7.42 -12.56 1.25
N PHE A 6 7.46 -11.28 0.86
CA PHE A 6 7.58 -10.20 1.84
C PHE A 6 6.39 -10.17 2.81
N ARG A 7 6.69 -10.09 4.10
CA ARG A 7 5.75 -9.89 5.20
C ARG A 7 6.34 -8.82 6.10
N TRP A 8 5.57 -7.78 6.40
CA TRP A 8 5.96 -6.82 7.42
C TRP A 8 5.64 -7.35 8.82
N SER A 9 6.19 -6.72 9.85
CA SER A 9 6.15 -7.18 11.24
C SER A 9 4.76 -7.48 11.81
N SER A 10 3.72 -6.80 11.32
CA SER A 10 2.32 -6.96 11.76
C SER A 10 1.43 -7.69 10.74
N TYR A 11 2.00 -8.41 9.77
CA TYR A 11 1.23 -9.14 8.77
C TYR A 11 0.37 -10.27 9.37
N ASP A 12 -0.94 -10.34 9.04
CA ASP A 12 -1.88 -11.31 9.64
C ASP A 12 -2.71 -12.14 8.63
N ALA A 13 -2.23 -12.32 7.39
CA ALA A 13 -2.87 -13.14 6.35
C ALA A 13 -4.36 -12.89 6.06
N SER A 14 -4.98 -11.86 6.64
CA SER A 14 -6.33 -11.43 6.31
C SER A 14 -6.43 -10.96 4.86
N PRO A 15 -7.62 -10.97 4.23
CA PRO A 15 -7.80 -10.47 2.87
C PRO A 15 -7.24 -9.06 2.67
N ALA A 16 -7.39 -8.16 3.65
CA ALA A 16 -6.85 -6.81 3.59
C ALA A 16 -5.32 -6.79 3.55
N HIS A 17 -4.65 -7.60 4.37
CA HIS A 17 -3.19 -7.68 4.37
C HIS A 17 -2.67 -8.37 3.10
N GLN A 18 -3.41 -9.36 2.58
CA GLN A 18 -3.10 -10.00 1.29
C GLN A 18 -3.21 -8.99 0.13
N ALA A 19 -4.27 -8.18 0.09
CA ALA A 19 -4.43 -7.12 -0.90
C ALA A 19 -3.30 -6.08 -0.81
N LEU A 20 -2.97 -5.60 0.40
CA LEU A 20 -1.86 -4.67 0.59
C LEU A 20 -0.52 -5.30 0.18
N GLN A 21 -0.28 -6.57 0.48
CA GLN A 21 0.92 -7.26 0.00
C GLN A 21 0.95 -7.33 -1.53
N GLY A 22 -0.19 -7.65 -2.16
CA GLY A 22 -0.34 -7.63 -3.61
C GLY A 22 0.03 -6.28 -4.21
N PHE A 23 -0.48 -5.19 -3.63
CA PHE A 23 -0.15 -3.83 -4.03
C PHE A 23 1.35 -3.52 -3.91
N LEU A 24 1.99 -3.89 -2.81
CA LEU A 24 3.44 -3.70 -2.66
C LEU A 24 4.22 -4.45 -3.75
N VAL A 25 3.85 -5.70 -4.04
CA VAL A 25 4.56 -6.53 -5.01
C VAL A 25 4.33 -6.08 -6.45
N LEU A 26 3.09 -5.79 -6.83
CA LEU A 26 2.68 -5.54 -8.22
C LEU A 26 2.84 -4.07 -8.63
N ASP A 27 2.62 -3.13 -7.71
CA ASP A 27 2.49 -1.71 -8.01
C ASP A 27 3.67 -0.91 -7.48
N VAL A 28 4.06 -1.12 -6.23
CA VAL A 28 5.26 -0.47 -5.65
C VAL A 28 6.54 -1.14 -6.15
N GLN A 29 6.49 -2.46 -6.37
CA GLN A 29 7.59 -3.26 -6.91
C GLN A 29 8.91 -3.07 -6.12
N HIS A 30 10.04 -3.46 -6.72
CA HIS A 30 11.36 -3.34 -6.08
C HIS A 30 11.89 -1.88 -6.03
N SER A 31 11.02 -0.90 -5.79
CA SER A 31 11.36 0.52 -5.77
C SER A 31 11.20 1.12 -4.36
N ALA A 32 12.32 1.31 -3.67
CA ALA A 32 12.32 2.03 -2.39
C ALA A 32 11.83 3.48 -2.56
N THR A 33 12.18 4.13 -3.67
CA THR A 33 11.73 5.49 -4.00
C THR A 33 10.21 5.58 -4.09
N GLN A 34 9.56 4.62 -4.76
CA GLN A 34 8.11 4.63 -4.90
C GLN A 34 7.41 4.41 -3.55
N ALA A 35 7.97 3.55 -2.70
CA ALA A 35 7.48 3.38 -1.34
C ALA A 35 7.60 4.67 -0.51
N GLU A 36 8.73 5.38 -0.62
CA GLU A 36 8.97 6.66 0.05
C GLU A 36 8.03 7.78 -0.44
N GLU A 37 7.73 7.80 -1.74
CA GLU A 37 6.75 8.72 -2.33
C GLU A 37 5.34 8.49 -1.76
N LEU A 38 4.92 7.23 -1.66
CA LEU A 38 3.63 6.85 -1.06
C LEU A 38 3.58 7.21 0.43
N ILE A 39 4.63 6.92 1.21
CA ILE A 39 4.75 7.32 2.62
C ILE A 39 4.59 8.83 2.75
N THR A 40 5.29 9.59 1.90
CA THR A 40 5.23 11.06 1.91
C THR A 40 3.84 11.57 1.58
N GLY A 41 3.19 11.01 0.57
CA GLY A 41 1.82 11.38 0.17
C GLY A 41 0.80 11.11 1.27
N ILE A 42 0.81 9.90 1.85
CA ILE A 42 -0.07 9.51 2.98
C ILE A 42 0.15 10.45 4.18
N ARG A 43 1.41 10.75 4.54
CA ARG A 43 1.71 11.67 5.63
C ARG A 43 1.19 13.08 5.34
N ARG A 44 1.40 13.61 4.12
CA ARG A 44 0.89 14.94 3.74
C ARG A 44 -0.65 14.99 3.79
N TYR A 45 -1.32 13.92 3.38
CA TYR A 45 -2.77 13.81 3.47
C TYR A 45 -3.24 13.81 4.93
N THR A 46 -2.71 12.91 5.74
CA THR A 46 -3.11 12.74 7.15
C THR A 46 -2.79 13.95 8.03
N THR A 47 -1.77 14.75 7.69
CA THR A 47 -1.49 16.02 8.39
C THR A 47 -2.28 17.21 7.84
N GLY A 48 -3.12 17.02 6.83
CA GLY A 48 -3.93 18.08 6.21
C GLY A 48 -3.14 19.05 5.31
N ASN A 49 -1.91 18.70 4.90
CA ASN A 49 -1.09 19.51 4.00
C ASN A 49 -1.58 19.42 2.54
N ILE A 50 -2.28 18.35 2.19
CA ILE A 50 -3.00 18.16 0.93
C ILE A 50 -4.39 17.62 1.23
N LYS A 51 -5.36 17.93 0.36
CA LYS A 51 -6.77 17.52 0.54
C LYS A 51 -7.09 16.15 -0.03
N GLU A 52 -6.33 15.73 -1.03
CA GLU A 52 -6.56 14.52 -1.81
C GLU A 52 -5.20 13.87 -2.05
N PHE A 53 -5.17 12.54 -1.95
CA PHE A 53 -4.04 11.74 -2.36
C PHE A 53 -4.55 10.38 -2.83
N SER A 54 -4.47 10.16 -4.14
CA SER A 54 -4.91 8.95 -4.82
C SER A 54 -3.94 8.62 -5.95
N GLY A 55 -4.01 7.39 -6.45
CA GLY A 55 -3.16 6.94 -7.53
C GLY A 55 -3.63 5.60 -8.10
N CYS A 56 -3.07 5.23 -9.24
CA CYS A 56 -3.37 4.02 -9.97
C CYS A 56 -2.04 3.41 -10.45
N GLY A 57 -1.85 2.12 -10.21
CA GLY A 57 -0.67 1.38 -10.62
C GLY A 57 -0.96 0.32 -11.68
N ASN A 58 -0.28 -0.82 -11.59
CA ASN A 58 -0.42 -1.93 -12.52
C ASN A 58 -1.53 -2.91 -12.12
N GLY A 59 -1.76 -3.09 -10.83
CA GLY A 59 -2.73 -4.04 -10.28
C GLY A 59 -3.87 -3.37 -9.54
N TYR A 60 -3.58 -2.26 -8.88
CA TYR A 60 -4.52 -1.60 -7.98
C TYR A 60 -4.58 -0.10 -8.19
N GLU A 61 -5.70 0.49 -7.81
CA GLU A 61 -5.83 1.90 -7.49
C GLU A 61 -5.99 2.11 -6.00
N PHE A 62 -5.62 3.30 -5.53
CA PHE A 62 -5.79 3.69 -4.15
C PHE A 62 -6.31 5.11 -4.00
N GLU A 63 -6.96 5.37 -2.87
CA GLU A 63 -7.38 6.68 -2.43
C GLU A 63 -7.23 6.80 -0.91
N CYS A 64 -6.68 7.92 -0.44
CA CYS A 64 -6.76 8.30 0.97
C CYS A 64 -8.07 9.05 1.23
N ASN A 65 -8.87 8.53 2.16
CA ASN A 65 -10.11 9.14 2.61
C ASN A 65 -10.17 9.22 4.15
N ALA A 66 -11.30 9.68 4.70
CA ALA A 66 -11.47 9.84 6.14
C ALA A 66 -11.45 8.50 6.93
N GLU A 67 -11.75 7.38 6.27
CA GLU A 67 -11.79 6.04 6.87
C GLU A 67 -10.41 5.35 6.81
N GLY A 68 -9.57 5.70 5.83
CA GLY A 68 -8.22 5.18 5.71
C GLY A 68 -7.68 5.23 4.28
N PHE A 69 -6.83 4.25 3.99
CA PHE A 69 -6.29 4.00 2.66
C PHE A 69 -7.17 2.96 1.97
N LEU A 70 -8.05 3.43 1.09
CA LEU A 70 -8.85 2.58 0.22
C LEU A 70 -7.95 2.01 -0.87
N LEU A 71 -7.98 0.70 -1.05
CA LEU A 71 -7.29 -0.03 -2.10
C LEU A 71 -8.30 -0.86 -2.87
N ASP A 72 -8.30 -0.73 -4.20
CA ASP A 72 -9.15 -1.51 -5.08
C ASP A 72 -8.37 -2.08 -6.27
N CYS A 73 -8.75 -3.29 -6.71
CA CYS A 73 -8.12 -3.99 -7.81
C CYS A 73 -8.69 -3.47 -9.14
N LEU A 74 -7.81 -3.22 -10.10
CA LEU A 74 -8.21 -2.74 -11.43
C LEU A 74 -8.89 -3.83 -12.28
N TYR A 75 -8.75 -5.09 -11.88
CA TYR A 75 -9.20 -6.25 -12.65
C TYR A 75 -10.45 -6.88 -12.03
N PRO A 76 -11.45 -7.25 -12.85
CA PRO A 76 -12.67 -7.88 -12.36
C PRO A 76 -12.38 -9.27 -11.78
N GLY A 77 -13.12 -9.63 -10.73
CA GLY A 77 -13.07 -10.96 -10.13
C GLY A 77 -12.06 -11.13 -9.00
N ASP A 78 -11.42 -10.05 -8.56
CA ASP A 78 -10.72 -10.04 -7.27
C ASP A 78 -11.72 -10.13 -6.12
N ASN A 79 -11.44 -11.02 -5.17
CA ASN A 79 -12.29 -11.24 -3.99
C ASN A 79 -11.66 -10.66 -2.71
N LEU A 80 -10.53 -9.96 -2.83
CA LEU A 80 -9.79 -9.40 -1.71
C LEU A 80 -10.05 -7.89 -1.56
N THR A 81 -10.41 -7.20 -2.63
CA THR A 81 -10.72 -5.77 -2.67
C THR A 81 -12.18 -5.49 -3.08
N PRO A 82 -12.73 -4.29 -2.83
CA PRO A 82 -12.12 -3.14 -2.16
C PRO A 82 -11.90 -3.36 -0.66
N VAL A 83 -10.79 -2.83 -0.14
CA VAL A 83 -10.49 -2.80 1.31
C VAL A 83 -10.02 -1.43 1.74
N THR A 84 -10.48 -0.99 2.92
CA THR A 84 -9.98 0.22 3.57
C THR A 84 -9.04 -0.18 4.70
N LEU A 85 -7.77 0.25 4.59
CA LEU A 85 -6.73 -0.06 5.55
C LEU A 85 -6.41 1.16 6.45
N PRO A 86 -6.19 0.97 7.75
CA PRO A 86 -5.74 2.06 8.62
C PRO A 86 -4.39 2.63 8.15
N PHE A 87 -4.25 3.96 8.11
CA PHE A 87 -3.00 4.60 7.70
C PHE A 87 -1.75 4.12 8.46
N PRO A 88 -1.76 3.91 9.79
CA PRO A 88 -0.58 3.42 10.51
C PRO A 88 -0.10 2.05 10.02
N LEU A 89 -1.03 1.19 9.62
CA LEU A 89 -0.74 -0.14 9.09
C LEU A 89 -0.08 -0.03 7.71
N VAL A 90 -0.66 0.77 6.81
CA VAL A 90 -0.10 0.98 5.46
C VAL A 90 1.28 1.62 5.53
N LEU A 91 1.48 2.60 6.41
CA LEU A 91 2.77 3.25 6.63
C LEU A 91 3.82 2.24 7.12
N THR A 92 3.48 1.39 8.08
CA THR A 92 4.40 0.35 8.58
C THR A 92 4.82 -0.59 7.44
N ALA A 93 3.86 -1.06 6.66
CA ALA A 93 4.13 -1.97 5.54
C ALA A 93 5.02 -1.33 4.46
N LEU A 94 4.78 -0.06 4.11
CA LEU A 94 5.59 0.68 3.15
C LEU A 94 7.00 0.99 3.68
N GLU A 95 7.14 1.33 4.96
CA GLU A 95 8.43 1.62 5.58
C GLU A 95 9.33 0.38 5.60
N GLU A 96 8.76 -0.77 5.98
CA GLU A 96 9.47 -2.05 5.96
C GLU A 96 9.75 -2.53 4.53
N TRP A 97 8.84 -2.29 3.58
CA TRP A 97 9.08 -2.57 2.16
C TRP A 97 10.21 -1.73 1.59
N ALA A 98 10.23 -0.42 1.87
CA ALA A 98 11.31 0.47 1.45
C ALA A 98 12.67 0.00 2.01
N ALA A 99 12.70 -0.43 3.28
CA ALA A 99 13.91 -0.99 3.88
C ALA A 99 14.34 -2.32 3.22
N TYR A 100 13.39 -3.18 2.87
CA TYR A 100 13.63 -4.42 2.14
C TYR A 100 14.18 -4.18 0.73
N CYS A 101 13.65 -3.20 -0.02
CA CYS A 101 14.10 -2.91 -1.38
C CYS A 101 15.48 -2.24 -1.47
N ARG A 102 16.05 -1.74 -0.37
CA ARG A 102 17.41 -1.16 -0.35
C ARG A 102 18.52 -2.20 -0.17
N GLN A 103 18.18 -3.46 0.10
CA GLN A 103 19.12 -4.58 0.29
C GLN A 103 19.46 -5.25 -1.04
#